data_AF-A0A843H1X4-F1
#
_entry.id   AF-A0A843H1X4-F1
#
_cell.length_a   1.000
_cell.length_b   1.000
_cell.length_c   1.000
_cell.angle_alpha   90.00
_cell.angle_beta   90.00
_cell.angle_gamma   90.00
#
_symmetry.space_group_name_H-M   'P 1'
#
loop_
_entity.id
_entity.type
_entity.pdbx_description
1 polymer ?
#
loop_
_entity_poly.entity_id
_entity_poly.type
_entity_poly.pdbx_seq_one_letter_code
_entity_poly.pdbx_strand_id
1 'polypeptide(L)'
;MITKVWTKNFSQSELERSAKASKNGINNSIPQHLLQNAQDLLNTLQVIRDALGKPIKITSGFRCERLNKLVGGVPNSSHTRC
;
A
#
# COMPACT_ATOMS: atom_id res chain seq x y z
N MET A 1 8.95 -22.77 1.57
CA MET A 1 8.62 -21.34 1.43
C MET A 1 7.13 -21.19 1.69
N ILE A 2 6.75 -20.59 2.83
CA ILE A 2 5.33 -20.28 3.10
C ILE A 2 5.02 -18.99 2.36
N THR A 3 4.12 -19.04 1.38
CA THR A 3 3.55 -17.83 0.79
C THR A 3 2.65 -17.19 1.83
N LYS A 4 3.07 -16.04 2.39
CA LYS A 4 2.21 -15.24 3.25
C LYS A 4 1.00 -14.81 2.41
N VAL A 5 -0.16 -15.40 2.69
CA VAL A 5 -1.44 -14.94 2.10
C VAL A 5 -1.79 -13.63 2.82
N TRP A 6 -1.79 -12.52 2.08
CA TRP A 6 -2.11 -11.21 2.63
C TRP A 6 -3.61 -11.08 2.86
N THR A 7 -4.42 -11.14 1.80
CA THR A 7 -5.88 -11.25 1.90
C THR A 7 -6.42 -12.00 0.67
N LYS A 8 -7.75 -12.21 0.62
CA LYS A 8 -8.42 -12.84 -0.52
C LYS A 8 -8.32 -12.00 -1.81
N ASN A 9 -8.46 -10.68 -1.73
CA ASN A 9 -8.59 -9.82 -2.92
C ASN A 9 -7.53 -8.72 -3.04
N PHE A 10 -6.62 -8.61 -2.06
CA PHE A 10 -5.55 -7.62 -2.09
C PHE A 10 -4.19 -8.26 -1.78
N SER A 11 -3.16 -7.67 -2.36
CA SER A 11 -1.76 -8.07 -2.23
C SER A 11 -0.86 -6.92 -1.76
N GLN A 12 0.31 -7.24 -1.21
CA GLN A 12 1.32 -6.25 -0.83
C GLN A 12 1.73 -5.35 -2.01
N SER A 13 1.91 -5.93 -3.20
CA SER A 13 2.36 -5.18 -4.38
C SER A 13 1.35 -4.11 -4.80
N GLU A 14 0.06 -4.27 -4.48
CA GLU A 14 -0.94 -3.21 -4.72
C GLU A 14 -0.77 -2.01 -3.81
N LEU A 15 -0.23 -2.18 -2.60
CA LEU A 15 0.12 -1.07 -1.72
C LEU A 15 1.41 -0.37 -2.18
N GLU A 16 2.38 -1.13 -2.68
CA GLU A 16 3.68 -0.62 -3.15
C GLU A 16 3.58 0.07 -4.52
N ARG A 17 2.62 -0.34 -5.36
CA ARG A 17 2.47 0.16 -6.73
C ARG A 17 2.09 1.65 -6.75
N SER A 18 2.87 2.42 -7.49
CA SER A 18 2.55 3.82 -7.82
C SER A 18 3.05 4.15 -9.22
N ALA A 19 2.14 4.64 -10.09
CA ALA A 19 2.51 5.07 -11.43
C ALA A 19 3.57 6.18 -11.41
N LYS A 20 3.53 7.06 -10.39
CA LYS A 20 4.55 8.10 -10.20
C LYS A 20 5.89 7.49 -9.81
N ALA A 21 5.90 6.47 -8.94
CA ALA A 21 7.13 5.78 -8.58
C ALA A 21 7.77 5.10 -9.80
N SER A 22 6.98 4.34 -10.58
CA SER A 22 7.44 3.69 -11.81
C SER A 22 8.00 4.69 -12.81
N LYS A 23 7.29 5.80 -13.07
CA LYS A 23 7.75 6.86 -13.99
C LYS A 23 9.09 7.49 -13.56
N ASN A 24 9.42 7.46 -12.27
CA ASN A 24 10.61 8.11 -11.72
C ASN A 24 11.67 7.09 -11.23
N GLY A 25 11.50 5.80 -11.53
CA GLY A 25 12.43 4.75 -11.08
C GLY A 25 12.58 4.67 -9.55
N ILE A 26 11.52 5.01 -8.80
CA ILE A 26 11.56 4.99 -7.33
C ILE A 26 11.16 3.60 -6.83
N ASN A 27 12.03 2.98 -6.04
CA ASN A 27 11.65 1.81 -5.24
C ASN A 27 10.70 2.27 -4.11
N ASN A 28 9.48 1.75 -4.16
CA ASN A 28 8.42 2.04 -3.19
C ASN A 28 8.02 0.78 -2.40
N SER A 29 8.95 -0.16 -2.20
CA SER A 29 8.74 -1.33 -1.35
C SER A 29 8.50 -0.92 0.10
N ILE A 30 7.58 -1.63 0.75
CA ILE A 30 7.25 -1.42 2.16
C ILE A 30 8.42 -1.91 3.02
N PRO A 31 8.98 -1.08 3.91
CA PRO A 31 9.98 -1.51 4.88
C PRO A 31 9.45 -2.59 5.81
N GLN A 32 10.31 -3.51 6.26
CA GLN A 32 9.92 -4.64 7.10
C GLN A 32 9.12 -4.24 8.35
N HIS A 33 9.49 -3.13 8.99
CA HIS A 33 8.83 -2.64 10.21
C HIS A 33 7.41 -2.11 9.98
N LEU A 34 6.99 -1.87 8.73
CA LEU A 34 5.63 -1.44 8.36
C LEU A 34 4.78 -2.57 7.77
N LEU A 35 5.32 -3.79 7.63
CA LEU A 35 4.56 -4.90 7.03
C LEU A 35 3.34 -5.31 7.85
N GLN A 36 3.34 -5.08 9.17
CA GLN A 36 2.18 -5.36 10.03
C GLN A 36 1.05 -4.36 9.78
N ASN A 37 1.36 -3.07 9.82
CA ASN A 37 0.40 -2.01 9.53
C ASN A 37 -0.21 -2.16 8.11
N ALA A 38 0.64 -2.47 7.12
CA ALA A 38 0.19 -2.79 5.76
C ALA A 38 -0.79 -3.98 5.72
N GLN A 39 -0.52 -5.03 6.51
CA GLN A 39 -1.41 -6.19 6.64
C GLN A 39 -2.77 -5.80 7.26
N ASP A 40 -2.75 -4.97 8.30
CA ASP A 40 -3.97 -4.51 8.99
C ASP A 40 -4.82 -3.62 8.08
N LEU A 41 -4.18 -2.77 7.27
CA LEU A 41 -4.85 -1.99 6.23
C LEU A 41 -5.52 -2.90 5.20
N LEU A 42 -4.82 -3.91 4.67
CA LEU A 42 -5.42 -4.83 3.69
C LEU A 42 -6.58 -5.63 4.29
N ASN A 43 -6.46 -6.10 5.53
CA ASN A 43 -7.54 -6.78 6.24
C ASN A 43 -8.79 -5.88 6.36
N THR A 44 -8.58 -4.61 6.71
CA THR A 44 -9.67 -3.62 6.78
C THR A 44 -10.32 -3.39 5.41
N LEU A 45 -9.52 -3.22 4.35
CA LEU A 45 -10.02 -3.06 2.99
C LEU A 45 -10.79 -4.31 2.51
N GLN A 46 -10.40 -5.50 2.95
CA GLN A 46 -11.10 -6.75 2.65
C GLN A 46 -12.51 -6.76 3.24
N VAL A 47 -12.66 -6.38 4.51
CA VAL A 47 -13.98 -6.23 5.15
C VAL A 47 -14.86 -5.23 4.39
N ILE A 48 -14.30 -4.08 4.02
CA ILE A 48 -15.05 -3.05 3.26
C ILE A 48 -15.45 -3.58 1.88
N ARG A 49 -14.55 -4.26 1.17
CA ARG A 49 -14.82 -4.84 -0.15
C ARG A 49 -15.96 -5.85 -0.09
N ASP A 50 -15.93 -6.73 0.91
CA ASP A 50 -16.97 -7.77 1.08
C ASP A 50 -18.32 -7.13 1.41
N ALA A 51 -18.35 -6.10 2.26
CA ALA A 51 -19.56 -5.36 2.57
C ALA A 51 -20.12 -4.58 1.36
N LEU A 52 -19.26 -4.02 0.51
CA LEU A 52 -19.67 -3.30 -0.70
C LEU A 52 -20.11 -4.24 -1.84
N GLY A 53 -19.67 -5.50 -1.83
CA GLY A 53 -19.90 -6.46 -2.92
C GLY A 53 -19.28 -6.05 -4.26
N LYS A 54 -18.32 -5.11 -4.26
CA LYS A 54 -17.69 -4.54 -5.46
C LYS A 54 -16.17 -4.47 -5.32
N PRO A 55 -15.41 -4.56 -6.44
CA PRO A 55 -13.96 -4.38 -6.39
C PRO A 55 -13.55 -2.98 -5.91
N ILE A 56 -12.50 -2.93 -5.09
CA ILE A 56 -11.82 -1.69 -4.69
C ILE A 56 -10.45 -1.67 -5.38
N LYS A 57 -10.09 -0.55 -5.99
CA LYS A 57 -8.79 -0.35 -6.64
C LYS A 57 -7.90 0.52 -5.77
N ILE A 58 -6.77 -0.02 -5.32
CA ILE A 58 -5.74 0.76 -4.63
C ILE A 58 -4.93 1.52 -5.70
N THR A 59 -4.98 2.85 -5.72
CA THR A 59 -4.20 3.66 -6.66
C THR A 59 -2.87 4.12 -6.07
N SER A 60 -2.78 4.21 -4.73
CA SER A 60 -1.57 4.48 -3.96
C SER A 60 -1.78 4.02 -2.51
N GLY A 61 -1.05 3.00 -2.07
CA GLY A 61 -1.05 2.53 -0.68
C GLY A 61 0.08 3.14 0.13
N PHE A 62 1.21 2.44 0.22
CA PHE A 62 2.42 2.98 0.83
C PHE A 62 3.09 4.03 -0.06
N ARG A 63 3.73 5.02 0.56
CA ARG A 63 4.67 5.92 -0.10
C ARG A 63 5.92 6.07 0.75
N CYS A 64 7.07 5.67 0.22
CA CYS A 64 8.35 6.01 0.82
C CYS A 64 8.52 7.54 0.85
N GLU A 65 9.40 8.05 1.72
CA GLU A 65 9.59 9.49 1.92
C GLU A 65 9.87 10.23 0.60
N ARG A 66 10.74 9.66 -0.24
CA ARG A 66 11.08 10.23 -1.55
C ARG A 66 9.86 10.36 -2.46
N LEU A 67 9.03 9.31 -2.55
CA LEU A 67 7.81 9.35 -3.34
C LEU A 67 6.80 10.33 -2.74
N ASN A 68 6.61 10.30 -1.43
CA ASN A 68 5.70 11.18 -0.72
C ASN A 68 6.05 12.66 -0.96
N LYS A 69 7.33 13.03 -0.85
CA LYS A 69 7.81 14.38 -1.17
C LYS A 69 7.58 14.74 -2.65
N LEU A 70 7.88 13.83 -3.57
CA LEU A 70 7.72 14.06 -5.01
C LEU A 70 6.26 14.36 -5.41
N VAL A 71 5.28 13.80 -4.69
CA VAL A 71 3.85 14.06 -4.92
C VAL A 71 3.28 15.20 -4.06
N GLY A 72 4.12 15.96 -3.37
CA GLY A 72 3.68 17.06 -2.50
C GLY A 72 3.05 16.61 -1.17
N GLY A 73 3.34 15.40 -0.72
CA GLY A 73 2.87 14.88 0.55
C GLY A 73 3.55 15.53 1.75
N VAL A 74 2.82 15.61 2.86
CA VAL A 74 3.34 16.14 4.15
C VAL A 74 4.20 15.09 4.89
N PRO A 75 5.15 15.51 5.74
CA PRO A 75 6.05 14.59 6.45
C PRO A 75 5.32 13.56 7.32
N ASN A 76 4.19 13.93 7.90
CA ASN A 76 3.36 13.08 8.76
C ASN A 76 2.17 12.45 8.01
N SER A 77 2.28 12.21 6.69
CA SER A 77 1.26 11.50 5.94
C SER A 77 1.13 10.04 6.40
N SER A 78 -0.09 9.52 6.55
CA SER A 78 -0.26 8.08 6.87
C SER A 78 0.28 7.16 5.79
N HIS A 79 0.43 7.64 4.55
CA HIS A 79 1.05 6.87 3.47
C HIS A 79 2.51 6.48 3.77
N THR A 80 3.25 7.23 4.59
CA THR A 80 4.62 6.89 4.98
C THR A 80 4.69 5.95 6.18
N ARG A 81 3.53 5.61 6.76
CA ARG A 81 3.37 4.78 7.96
C ARG A 81 2.54 3.53 7.73
N CYS A 82 2.25 3.25 6.44
CA CYS A 82 1.17 2.36 5.97
C CYS A 82 0.91 1.21 6.89
#